data_AF-A0ABD2DSH4-F1
#
_entry.id   AF-A0ABD2DSH4-F1
#
_cell.length_a   1.000
_cell.length_b   1.000
_cell.length_c   1.000
_cell.angle_alpha   90.00
_cell.angle_beta   90.00
_cell.angle_gamma   90.00
#
_symmetry.space_group_name_H-M   'P 1'
#
loop_
_entity.id
_entity.type
_entity.pdbx_description
1 polymer ?
#
loop_
_entity_poly.entity_id
_entity_poly.type
_entity_poly.pdbx_seq_one_letter_code
_entity_poly.pdbx_strand_id
1 'polypeptide(L)'
;MEGQTLRGPEVSLAGFPTQQDCSIQEKIDLEIRIREGIWKLLSLSTQKEQILHAVKNLMVCNARIMAYTLELQKLEKQIENQTGRCDVNFENKERTACKGKIAISDIRIPLMWKDSDHFSNKERSQRYAIFCLFKMGYKVFDTDMVIVDKTITDICFENVTIL
;
A
#
# COMPACT_ATOMS: atom_id res chain seq x y z
N MET A 1 4.23 6.14 -66.02
CA MET A 1 4.70 7.20 -65.11
C MET A 1 3.77 7.20 -63.92
N GLU A 2 4.36 6.91 -62.77
CA GLU A 2 3.70 6.51 -61.53
C GLU A 2 3.05 7.71 -60.84
N GLY A 3 1.79 7.56 -60.41
CA GLY A 3 1.12 8.49 -59.52
C GLY A 3 1.33 8.05 -58.08
N GLN A 4 2.24 8.71 -57.36
CA GLN A 4 2.46 8.48 -55.94
C GLN A 4 1.26 8.99 -55.13
N THR A 5 0.58 8.07 -54.45
CA THR A 5 -0.41 8.40 -53.41
C THR A 5 0.33 8.55 -52.09
N LEU A 6 0.45 9.78 -51.59
CA LEU A 6 1.00 10.10 -50.27
C LEU A 6 0.07 9.52 -49.18
N ARG A 7 0.49 8.39 -48.60
CA ARG A 7 -0.11 7.83 -47.38
C ARG A 7 0.27 8.75 -46.22
N GLY A 8 -0.70 9.49 -45.69
CA GLY A 8 -0.52 10.34 -44.52
C GLY A 8 -0.06 9.53 -43.29
N PRO A 9 0.56 10.18 -42.30
CA PRO A 9 1.07 9.49 -41.12
C PRO A 9 -0.10 8.88 -40.34
N GLU A 10 -0.02 7.57 -40.15
CA GLU A 10 -0.88 6.80 -39.24
C GLU A 10 -0.75 7.45 -37.86
N VAL A 11 -1.84 8.08 -37.41
CA VAL A 11 -1.97 8.62 -36.07
C VAL A 11 -1.70 7.45 -35.13
N SER A 12 -0.57 7.53 -34.44
CA SER A 12 -0.16 6.65 -33.35
C SER A 12 -1.33 6.58 -32.35
N LEU A 13 -2.10 5.50 -32.44
CA LEU A 13 -3.17 5.21 -31.52
C LEU A 13 -2.50 4.96 -30.17
N ALA A 14 -2.53 5.98 -29.31
CA ALA A 14 -2.03 5.92 -27.94
C ALA A 14 -2.54 4.64 -27.29
N GLY A 15 -1.62 3.88 -26.69
CA GLY A 15 -1.91 2.61 -26.02
C GLY A 15 -3.08 2.78 -25.07
N PHE A 16 -4.20 2.14 -25.38
CA PHE A 16 -5.35 2.13 -24.49
C PHE A 16 -4.90 1.48 -23.17
N PRO A 17 -5.13 2.14 -22.02
CA PRO A 17 -4.82 1.54 -20.72
C PRO A 17 -5.50 0.18 -20.63
N THR A 18 -4.76 -0.83 -20.18
CA THR A 18 -5.37 -2.15 -20.00
C THR A 18 -6.49 -2.03 -18.96
N GLN A 19 -7.51 -2.90 -19.03
CA GLN A 19 -8.62 -2.87 -18.07
C GLN A 19 -8.13 -2.91 -16.61
N GLN A 20 -6.95 -3.49 -16.38
CA GLN A 20 -6.28 -3.52 -15.09
C GLN A 20 -5.67 -2.16 -14.70
N ASP A 21 -5.06 -1.42 -15.64
CA ASP A 21 -4.51 -0.08 -15.40
C ASP A 21 -5.61 0.93 -15.02
N CYS A 22 -6.73 0.92 -15.76
CA CYS A 22 -7.90 1.73 -15.43
C CYS A 22 -8.40 1.43 -14.01
N SER A 23 -8.45 0.14 -13.63
CA SER A 23 -8.91 -0.26 -12.29
C SER A 23 -7.97 0.16 -11.16
N ILE A 24 -6.66 0.29 -11.43
CA ILE A 24 -5.67 0.73 -10.42
C ILE A 24 -5.69 2.25 -10.31
N GLN A 25 -5.81 2.98 -11.42
CA GLN A 25 -5.94 4.43 -11.42
C GLN A 25 -7.18 4.88 -10.62
N GLU A 26 -8.33 4.23 -10.82
CA GLU A 26 -9.55 4.51 -10.05
C GLU A 26 -9.36 4.31 -8.54
N LYS A 27 -8.57 3.30 -8.13
CA LYS A 27 -8.21 3.06 -6.73
C LYS A 27 -7.31 4.17 -6.18
N ILE A 28 -6.35 4.65 -6.97
CA ILE A 28 -5.50 5.78 -6.60
C ILE A 28 -6.38 7.02 -6.37
N ASP A 29 -7.27 7.33 -7.31
CA ASP A 29 -8.14 8.51 -7.22
C ASP A 29 -9.12 8.43 -6.04
N LEU A 30 -9.63 7.22 -5.74
CA LEU A 30 -10.43 6.99 -4.55
C LEU A 30 -9.63 7.26 -3.27
N GLU A 31 -8.42 6.71 -3.14
CA GLU A 31 -7.57 6.92 -1.97
C GLU A 31 -7.17 8.40 -1.83
N ILE A 32 -6.90 9.11 -2.93
CA ILE A 32 -6.61 10.56 -2.88
C ILE A 32 -7.81 11.33 -2.30
N ARG A 33 -9.05 11.03 -2.73
CA ARG A 33 -10.25 11.65 -2.16
C ARG A 33 -10.45 11.30 -0.68
N ILE A 34 -10.17 10.05 -0.29
CA ILE A 34 -10.22 9.63 1.12
C ILE A 34 -9.21 10.44 1.94
N ARG A 35 -7.97 10.57 1.45
CA ARG A 35 -6.92 11.37 2.08
C ARG A 35 -7.33 12.82 2.30
N GLU A 36 -7.93 13.46 1.30
CA GLU A 36 -8.46 14.82 1.42
C GLU A 36 -9.57 14.91 2.48
N GLY A 37 -10.47 13.93 2.52
CA GLY A 37 -11.49 13.82 3.55
C GLY A 37 -10.89 13.70 4.97
N ILE A 38 -9.83 12.90 5.11
CA ILE A 38 -9.11 12.74 6.38
C ILE A 38 -8.43 14.04 6.80
N TRP A 39 -7.82 14.79 5.87
CA TRP A 39 -7.24 16.10 6.17
C TRP A 39 -8.28 17.10 6.69
N LYS A 40 -9.48 17.13 6.07
CA LYS A 40 -10.59 17.94 6.56
C LYS A 40 -11.02 17.51 7.96
N LEU A 41 -11.16 16.20 8.20
CA LEU A 41 -11.48 15.67 9.52
C LEU A 41 -10.43 16.08 10.57
N LEU A 42 -9.14 15.97 10.25
CA LEU A 42 -8.04 16.37 11.13
C LEU A 42 -8.12 17.86 11.49
N SER A 43 -8.42 18.72 10.52
CA SER A 43 -8.54 20.16 10.75
C SER A 43 -9.66 20.57 11.73
N LEU A 44 -10.68 19.71 11.86
CA LEU A 44 -11.84 19.93 12.73
C LEU A 44 -11.79 19.11 14.03
N SER A 45 -10.84 18.19 14.17
CA SER A 45 -10.76 17.27 15.30
C SER A 45 -10.13 17.94 16.51
N THR A 46 -10.80 17.82 17.66
CA THR A 46 -10.32 18.38 18.95
C THR A 46 -10.02 17.29 19.97
N GLN A 47 -10.61 16.10 19.81
CA GLN A 47 -10.40 14.97 20.72
C GLN A 47 -9.17 14.16 20.30
N LYS A 48 -8.33 13.82 21.27
CA LYS A 48 -7.08 13.06 21.03
C LYS A 48 -7.32 11.74 20.30
N GLU A 49 -8.35 10.98 20.69
CA GLU A 49 -8.65 9.68 20.10
C GLU A 49 -9.04 9.80 18.63
N GLN A 50 -9.89 10.78 18.29
CA GLN A 50 -10.28 11.07 16.92
C GLN A 50 -9.09 11.46 16.05
N ILE A 51 -8.19 12.29 16.60
CA ILE A 51 -6.95 12.68 15.91
C ILE A 51 -6.08 11.45 15.64
N LEU A 52 -5.88 10.58 16.63
CA LEU A 52 -5.05 9.38 16.46
C LEU A 52 -5.61 8.43 15.38
N HIS A 53 -6.92 8.17 15.41
CA HIS A 53 -7.56 7.36 14.37
C HIS A 53 -7.49 8.01 12.98
N ALA A 54 -7.70 9.32 12.88
CA ALA A 54 -7.57 10.04 11.61
C ALA A 54 -6.13 10.01 11.08
N VAL A 55 -5.12 10.16 11.95
CA VAL A 55 -3.70 10.02 11.58
C VAL A 55 -3.38 8.60 11.14
N LYS A 56 -3.85 7.58 11.84
CA LYS A 56 -3.72 6.18 11.41
C LYS A 56 -4.28 6.01 10.00
N ASN A 57 -5.52 6.43 9.77
CA ASN A 57 -6.18 6.30 8.47
C ASN A 57 -5.42 7.06 7.37
N LEU A 58 -4.85 8.22 7.68
CA LEU A 58 -4.01 8.98 6.76
C LEU A 58 -2.75 8.18 6.37
N MET A 59 -2.09 7.54 7.34
CA MET A 59 -0.90 6.71 7.10
C MET A 59 -1.24 5.48 6.24
N VAL A 60 -2.35 4.79 6.54
CA VAL A 60 -2.84 3.63 5.77
C VAL A 60 -3.15 4.06 4.32
N CYS A 61 -3.87 5.16 4.15
CA CYS A 61 -4.24 5.70 2.85
C CYS A 61 -3.00 6.09 2.02
N ASN A 62 -2.03 6.78 2.62
CA ASN A 62 -0.77 7.11 1.95
C ASN A 62 -0.01 5.84 1.51
N ALA A 63 0.04 4.81 2.34
CA ALA A 63 0.66 3.54 1.97
C ALA A 63 -0.05 2.86 0.79
N ARG A 64 -1.39 2.91 0.73
CA ARG A 64 -2.19 2.39 -0.40
C ARG A 64 -1.91 3.15 -1.69
N ILE A 65 -1.92 4.48 -1.65
CA ILE A 65 -1.58 5.33 -2.82
C ILE A 65 -0.20 4.93 -3.35
N MET A 66 0.81 4.87 -2.47
CA MET A 66 2.16 4.48 -2.87
C MET A 66 2.21 3.06 -3.46
N ALA A 67 1.50 2.10 -2.88
CA ALA A 67 1.47 0.73 -3.36
C ALA A 67 0.82 0.62 -4.75
N TYR A 68 -0.30 1.30 -4.98
CA TYR A 68 -1.00 1.32 -6.26
C TYR A 68 -0.20 2.06 -7.34
N THR A 69 0.37 3.23 -7.03
CA THR A 69 1.22 3.98 -7.97
C THR A 69 2.43 3.17 -8.41
N LEU A 70 3.09 2.45 -7.49
CA LEU A 70 4.23 1.59 -7.83
C LEU A 70 3.83 0.42 -8.73
N GLU A 71 2.64 -0.17 -8.53
CA GLU A 71 2.15 -1.24 -9.39
C GLU A 71 1.77 -0.71 -10.78
N LEU A 72 1.10 0.45 -10.85
CA LEU A 72 0.76 1.09 -12.13
C LEU A 72 2.02 1.38 -12.95
N GLN A 73 3.04 1.98 -12.34
CA GLN A 73 4.33 2.23 -12.99
C GLN A 73 5.03 0.96 -13.47
N LYS A 74 4.84 -0.17 -12.77
CA LYS A 74 5.39 -1.46 -13.17
C LYS A 74 4.67 -2.03 -14.39
N LEU A 75 3.34 -1.89 -14.45
CA LEU A 75 2.54 -2.31 -15.61
C LEU A 75 2.85 -1.47 -16.84
N GLU A 76 2.95 -0.15 -16.71
CA GLU A 76 3.34 0.76 -17.79
C GLU A 76 4.70 0.38 -18.39
N LYS A 77 5.71 0.14 -17.55
CA LYS A 77 7.04 -0.32 -18.01
C LYS A 77 6.99 -1.69 -18.70
N GLN A 78 6.10 -2.59 -18.32
CA GLN A 78 5.96 -3.88 -18.99
C GLN A 78 5.40 -3.72 -20.41
N ILE A 79 4.44 -2.82 -20.60
CA ILE A 79 3.86 -2.51 -21.91
C ILE A 79 4.90 -1.87 -22.84
N GLU A 80 5.69 -0.91 -22.33
CA GLU A 80 6.78 -0.28 -23.09
C GLU A 80 7.83 -1.31 -23.55
N ASN A 81 8.24 -2.22 -22.66
CA ASN A 81 9.22 -3.24 -22.97
C ASN A 81 8.70 -4.29 -23.98
N GLN A 82 7.40 -4.61 -23.95
CA GLN A 82 6.77 -5.52 -24.91
C GLN A 82 6.65 -4.91 -26.32
N THR A 83 6.56 -3.58 -26.41
CA THR A 83 6.49 -2.88 -27.71
C THR A 83 7.85 -2.83 -28.42
N GLY A 84 8.96 -3.05 -27.70
CA GLY A 84 10.32 -2.97 -28.23
C GLY A 84 11.02 -4.31 -28.54
N ARG A 85 10.43 -5.47 -28.24
CA ARG A 85 11.12 -6.76 -28.33
C ARG A 85 10.23 -7.87 -28.85
N CYS A 86 10.40 -8.24 -30.13
CA CYS A 86 9.98 -9.55 -30.64
C CYS A 86 10.90 -10.62 -30.02
N ASP A 87 10.51 -11.23 -28.91
CA ASP A 87 11.31 -12.30 -28.33
C ASP A 87 11.03 -13.65 -29.03
N VAL A 88 12.12 -14.21 -29.53
CA VAL A 88 12.20 -15.55 -30.11
C VAL A 88 11.96 -16.56 -28.98
N ASN A 89 10.96 -17.43 -29.16
CA ASN A 89 10.60 -18.51 -28.24
C ASN A 89 11.82 -19.39 -27.91
N PHE A 90 12.40 -19.20 -26.73
CA PHE A 90 13.18 -20.24 -26.07
C PHE A 90 12.23 -20.99 -25.13
N GLU A 91 11.85 -22.21 -25.52
CA GLU A 91 11.16 -23.16 -24.64
C GLU A 91 12.11 -23.60 -23.52
N ASN A 92 12.31 -22.73 -22.53
CA ASN A 92 12.70 -23.20 -21.21
C ASN A 92 11.51 -23.94 -20.65
N LYS A 93 11.67 -25.23 -20.35
CA LYS A 93 10.75 -26.01 -19.50
C LYS A 93 10.82 -25.43 -18.08
N GLU A 94 10.30 -24.22 -17.92
CA GLU A 94 10.25 -23.50 -16.67
C GLU A 94 9.24 -24.22 -15.79
N ARG A 95 9.70 -24.73 -14.65
CA ARG A 95 8.85 -25.43 -13.69
C ARG A 95 7.71 -24.50 -13.29
N THR A 96 6.48 -24.93 -13.52
CA THR A 96 5.31 -24.13 -13.20
C THR A 96 5.24 -23.91 -11.68
N ALA A 97 5.24 -22.65 -11.24
CA ALA A 97 5.11 -22.33 -9.82
C ALA A 97 3.77 -22.85 -9.27
N CYS A 98 3.81 -23.43 -8.07
CA CYS A 98 2.61 -23.88 -7.39
C CYS A 98 1.84 -22.68 -6.83
N LYS A 99 0.52 -22.68 -6.97
CA LYS A 99 -0.36 -21.68 -6.34
C LYS A 99 -0.62 -22.07 -4.89
N GLY A 100 -0.42 -21.14 -3.97
CA GLY A 100 -0.71 -21.32 -2.54
C GLY A 100 -1.44 -20.10 -1.97
N LYS A 101 -2.12 -20.27 -0.85
CA LYS A 101 -2.67 -19.20 -0.03
C LYS A 101 -1.81 -19.08 1.23
N ILE A 102 -1.59 -17.85 1.69
CA ILE A 102 -0.80 -17.58 2.90
C ILE A 102 -1.75 -16.94 3.90
N ALA A 103 -1.75 -17.46 5.12
CA ALA A 103 -2.42 -16.87 6.26
C ALA A 103 -1.37 -16.35 7.24
N ILE A 104 -1.53 -15.12 7.73
CA ILE A 104 -0.71 -14.55 8.81
C ILE A 104 -1.64 -14.29 10.00
N SER A 105 -1.29 -14.84 11.17
CA SER A 105 -2.01 -14.70 12.45
C SER A 105 -1.05 -14.51 13.62
N ASP A 106 -1.60 -14.18 14.80
CA ASP A 106 -0.89 -14.14 16.09
C ASP A 106 0.38 -13.27 16.10
N ILE A 107 0.27 -12.06 15.55
CA ILE A 107 1.41 -11.15 15.42
C ILE A 107 1.74 -10.55 16.78
N ARG A 108 2.98 -10.78 17.24
CA ARG A 108 3.47 -10.27 18.52
C ARG A 108 4.73 -9.44 18.35
N ILE A 109 4.78 -8.30 19.03
CA ILE A 109 5.92 -7.37 19.00
C ILE A 109 6.38 -7.15 20.45
N PRO A 110 7.53 -7.72 20.85
CA PRO A 110 8.11 -7.46 22.16
C PRO A 110 8.61 -6.02 22.24
N LEU A 111 8.36 -5.38 23.37
CA LEU A 111 8.75 -4.01 23.69
C LEU A 111 9.88 -4.03 24.72
N MET A 112 10.96 -3.32 24.42
CA MET A 112 12.04 -3.10 25.37
C MET A 112 11.99 -1.65 25.86
N TRP A 113 11.55 -1.48 27.11
CA TRP A 113 11.59 -0.19 27.79
C TRP A 113 12.96 0.00 28.44
N LYS A 114 13.45 1.25 28.48
CA LYS A 114 14.63 1.56 29.28
C LYS A 114 14.27 1.47 30.76
N ASP A 115 15.21 1.02 31.59
CA ASP A 115 15.03 0.94 33.04
C ASP A 115 14.66 2.30 33.64
N SER A 116 15.21 3.39 33.11
CA SER A 116 14.85 4.76 33.51
C SER A 116 13.35 5.07 33.30
N ASP A 117 12.74 4.51 32.27
CA ASP A 117 11.35 4.77 31.90
C ASP A 117 10.42 3.79 32.63
N HIS A 118 10.85 2.54 32.80
CA HIS A 118 10.11 1.51 33.53
C HIS A 118 10.02 1.86 35.03
N PHE A 119 11.14 2.18 35.68
CA PHE A 119 11.23 2.40 37.14
C PHE A 119 10.98 3.85 37.58
N SER A 120 10.96 4.85 36.68
CA SER A 120 10.61 6.22 37.09
C SER A 120 9.11 6.39 37.25
N ASN A 121 8.69 6.70 38.48
CA ASN A 121 7.28 6.90 38.84
C ASN A 121 6.84 8.37 38.64
N LYS A 122 7.35 9.05 37.61
CA LYS A 122 6.88 10.40 37.28
C LYS A 122 5.44 10.29 36.78
N GLU A 123 4.55 11.08 37.35
CA GLU A 123 3.07 11.02 37.28
C GLU A 123 2.43 11.10 35.87
N ARG A 124 3.23 11.08 34.80
CA ARG A 124 2.74 10.99 33.41
C ARG A 124 3.57 9.97 32.65
N SER A 125 3.19 8.70 32.75
CA SER A 125 3.72 7.67 31.85
C SER A 125 3.33 8.02 30.42
N GLN A 126 4.32 8.17 29.54
CA GLN A 126 4.06 8.46 28.14
C GLN A 126 3.34 7.27 27.50
N ARG A 127 2.24 7.56 26.80
CA ARG A 127 1.46 6.56 26.06
C ARG A 127 1.73 6.70 24.58
N TYR A 128 1.86 5.57 23.91
CA TYR A 128 2.15 5.48 22.49
C TYR A 128 1.00 4.77 21.78
N ALA A 129 0.60 5.28 20.62
CA ALA A 129 -0.37 4.63 19.75
C ALA A 129 0.38 3.84 18.69
N ILE A 130 0.08 2.54 18.56
CA ILE A 130 0.80 1.62 17.69
C ILE A 130 -0.21 0.85 16.84
N PHE A 131 0.12 0.65 15.57
CA PHE A 131 -0.59 -0.23 14.64
C PHE A 131 0.43 -0.76 13.63
N CYS A 132 0.09 -1.83 12.90
CA CYS A 132 0.95 -2.38 11.86
C CYS A 132 0.31 -2.25 10.47
N LEU A 133 1.17 -2.14 9.46
CA LEU A 133 0.82 -2.18 8.04
C LEU A 133 1.48 -3.39 7.39
N PHE A 134 0.73 -4.13 6.59
CA PHE A 134 1.22 -5.26 5.80
C PHE A 134 1.02 -4.99 4.33
N LYS A 135 2.10 -5.01 3.55
CA LYS A 135 2.07 -4.84 2.10
C LYS A 135 2.35 -6.18 1.43
N MET A 136 1.37 -6.66 0.66
CA MET A 136 1.49 -7.87 -0.17
C MET A 136 1.23 -7.51 -1.62
N GLY A 137 2.30 -7.32 -2.40
CA GLY A 137 2.22 -6.70 -3.72
C GLY A 137 1.68 -5.27 -3.62
N TYR A 138 0.59 -4.99 -4.34
CA TYR A 138 -0.10 -3.70 -4.30
C TYR A 138 -1.19 -3.62 -3.22
N LYS A 139 -1.51 -4.72 -2.52
CA LYS A 139 -2.51 -4.73 -1.44
C LYS A 139 -1.88 -4.31 -0.12
N VAL A 140 -2.57 -3.44 0.63
CA VAL A 140 -2.14 -2.97 1.95
C VAL A 140 -3.22 -3.25 2.98
N PHE A 141 -2.85 -3.96 4.04
CA PHE A 141 -3.66 -4.30 5.20
C PHE A 141 -3.14 -3.57 6.43
N ASP A 142 -4.00 -3.33 7.41
CA ASP A 142 -3.67 -2.67 8.67
C ASP A 142 -4.30 -3.38 9.86
N THR A 143 -3.69 -3.23 11.03
CA THR A 143 -4.24 -3.72 12.31
C THR A 143 -5.01 -2.62 13.01
N ASP A 144 -5.83 -2.98 13.98
CA ASP A 144 -6.35 -2.01 14.93
C ASP A 144 -5.23 -1.28 15.68
N MET A 145 -5.53 -0.05 16.09
CA MET A 145 -4.61 0.76 16.87
C MET A 145 -4.69 0.35 18.34
N VAL A 146 -3.54 0.15 18.96
CA VAL A 146 -3.42 -0.15 20.38
C VAL A 146 -2.67 0.97 21.08
N ILE A 147 -3.12 1.34 22.28
CA ILE A 147 -2.43 2.31 23.13
C ILE A 147 -1.58 1.54 24.12
N VAL A 148 -0.27 1.80 24.11
CA VAL A 148 0.69 1.15 25.00
C VAL A 148 1.33 2.14 25.94
N ASP A 149 1.70 1.66 27.11
CA ASP A 149 2.55 2.37 28.05
C ASP A 149 3.65 1.43 28.56
N LYS A 150 4.49 1.95 29.45
CA LYS A 150 5.64 1.25 30.02
C LYS A 150 5.31 -0.07 30.75
N THR A 151 4.04 -0.32 31.08
CA THR A 151 3.62 -1.57 31.74
C THR A 151 3.45 -2.73 30.77
N ILE A 152 3.37 -2.45 29.47
CA ILE A 152 3.16 -3.46 28.42
C ILE A 152 4.50 -3.93 27.89
N THR A 153 4.81 -5.21 28.04
CA THR A 153 6.05 -5.81 27.50
C THR A 153 5.89 -6.35 26.09
N ASP A 154 4.67 -6.65 25.66
CA ASP A 154 4.40 -7.30 24.37
C ASP A 154 3.10 -6.78 23.77
N ILE A 155 3.14 -6.39 22.50
CA ILE A 155 1.94 -6.07 21.72
C ILE A 155 1.46 -7.34 21.04
N CYS A 156 0.18 -7.65 21.16
CA CYS A 156 -0.44 -8.82 20.54
C CYS A 156 -1.59 -8.37 19.65
N PHE A 157 -1.55 -8.71 18.36
CA PHE A 157 -2.66 -8.48 17.44
C PHE A 157 -3.39 -9.79 17.15
N GLU A 158 -4.34 -10.13 18.01
CA GLU A 158 -5.06 -11.41 17.98
C GLU A 158 -6.06 -11.51 16.80
N ASN A 159 -6.62 -10.38 16.37
CA ASN A 159 -7.66 -10.33 15.33
C ASN A 159 -7.14 -10.12 13.90
N VAL A 160 -5.84 -10.29 13.66
CA VAL A 160 -5.26 -10.08 12.33
C VAL A 160 -5.14 -11.43 11.62
N THR A 161 -6.03 -11.69 10.67
CA THR A 161 -5.89 -12.80 9.71
C THR A 161 -5.82 -12.22 8.30
N ILE A 162 -4.65 -12.27 7.69
CA ILE A 162 -4.43 -11.80 6.31
C ILE A 162 -4.38 -13.02 5.40
N LEU A 163 -5.25 -13.08 4.37
CA LEU A 163 -5.42 -14.18 3.41
C LEU A 163 -5.03 -13.81 1.97
#